data_AF-A0A965U5X9-F1
#
_entry.id   AF-A0A965U5X9-F1
#
_cell.length_a   1.000
_cell.length_b   1.000
_cell.length_c   1.000
_cell.angle_alpha   90.00
_cell.angle_beta   90.00
_cell.angle_gamma   90.00
#
_symmetry.space_group_name_H-M   'P 1'
#
loop_
_entity.id
_entity.type
_entity.pdbx_description
1 polymer ?
#
loop_
_entity_poly.entity_id
_entity_poly.type
_entity_poly.pdbx_seq_one_letter_code
_entity_poly.pdbx_strand_id
1 'polypeptide(L)' 'MTINWNAKEAAAVVALQRGIQYVARPFAVIGDACGMTEAEVLALAQQLMDSGDARRFGSVFDARRLGYRSALCA' A
#
# COMPACT_ATOMS: atom_id res chain seq x y z
N MET A 1 2.52 -20.89 3.61
CA MET A 1 1.31 -20.46 2.87
C MET A 1 1.83 -19.76 1.62
N THR A 2 1.72 -20.41 0.46
CA THR A 2 2.29 -19.88 -0.79
C THR A 2 1.25 -18.99 -1.44
N ILE A 3 1.43 -17.68 -1.36
CA ILE A 3 0.53 -16.73 -2.01
C ILE A 3 0.80 -16.79 -3.51
N ASN A 4 -0.21 -17.17 -4.29
CA ASN A 4 -0.10 -17.26 -5.75
C ASN A 4 -0.56 -15.95 -6.37
N TRP A 5 0.39 -15.08 -6.69
CA TRP A 5 0.13 -13.74 -7.23
C TRP A 5 0.06 -13.73 -8.75
N ASN A 6 -0.88 -12.97 -9.31
CA ASN A 6 -0.82 -12.58 -10.71
C ASN A 6 0.19 -11.43 -10.92
N ALA A 7 0.73 -11.28 -12.13
CA ALA A 7 1.68 -10.22 -12.49
C ALA A 7 1.11 -8.81 -12.22
N LYS A 8 -0.19 -8.60 -12.48
CA LYS A 8 -0.88 -7.33 -12.22
C LYS A 8 -1.01 -7.02 -10.73
N GLU A 9 -1.39 -8.01 -9.93
CA GLU A 9 -1.55 -7.86 -8.48
C GLU A 9 -0.20 -7.58 -7.81
N ALA A 10 0.84 -8.30 -8.21
CA ALA A 10 2.20 -8.05 -7.72
C ALA A 10 2.65 -6.61 -8.03
N ALA A 11 2.36 -6.11 -9.25
CA ALA A 11 2.66 -4.72 -9.62
C ALA A 11 1.87 -3.71 -8.77
N ALA A 12 0.57 -3.95 -8.55
CA ALA A 12 -0.28 -3.10 -7.73
C ALA A 12 0.19 -3.06 -6.26
N VAL A 13 0.59 -4.20 -5.69
CA VAL A 13 1.16 -4.27 -4.33
C VAL A 13 2.45 -3.46 -4.22
N VAL A 14 3.36 -3.60 -5.18
CA VAL A 14 4.60 -2.82 -5.22
C VAL A 14 4.30 -1.33 -5.34
N ALA A 15 3.32 -0.94 -6.15
CA ALA A 15 2.90 0.46 -6.28
C ALA A 15 2.34 1.00 -4.95
N LEU A 16 1.45 0.26 -4.28
CA LEU A 16 0.88 0.65 -2.99
C LEU A 16 1.95 0.80 -1.90
N GLN A 17 2.97 -0.06 -1.88
CA GLN A 17 4.10 0.03 -0.94
C GLN A 17 4.98 1.27 -1.16
N ARG A 18 5.09 1.76 -2.40
CA ARG A 18 5.81 3.00 -2.72
C ARG A 18 5.03 4.24 -2.28
N GLY A 19 3.74 4.09 -2.00
CA GLY A 19 2.85 5.15 -1.58
C GLY A 19 1.91 5.62 -2.70
N ILE A 20 1.00 6.52 -2.33
CA ILE A 20 -0.03 7.05 -3.21
C ILE A 20 0.32 8.48 -3.63
N GLN A 21 -0.07 8.85 -4.85
CA GLN A 21 0.05 10.24 -5.32
C GLN A 21 -1.04 11.12 -4.70
N TYR A 22 -0.76 12.41 -4.54
CA TYR A 22 -1.72 13.38 -4.00
C TYR A 22 -2.62 13.92 -5.13
N VAL A 23 -3.59 13.10 -5.53
CA VAL A 23 -4.58 13.40 -6.58
C VAL A 23 -5.97 12.98 -6.12
N ALA A 24 -7.03 13.38 -6.84
CA ALA A 24 -8.41 13.09 -6.44
C ALA A 24 -8.74 11.58 -6.39
N ARG A 25 -8.15 10.77 -7.29
CA ARG A 25 -8.37 9.31 -7.37
C ARG A 25 -7.03 8.57 -7.48
N PRO A 26 -6.28 8.43 -6.36
CA PRO A 26 -4.94 7.85 -6.39
C PRO A 26 -4.94 6.37 -6.76
N PHE A 27 -5.97 5.62 -6.35
CA PHE A 27 -6.08 4.20 -6.66
C PHE A 27 -6.43 3.95 -8.12
N ALA A 28 -7.17 4.87 -8.76
CA ALA A 28 -7.38 4.83 -10.21
C ALA A 28 -6.05 4.96 -10.97
N VAL A 29 -5.18 5.88 -10.58
CA VAL A 29 -3.85 6.06 -11.20
C VAL A 29 -2.98 4.80 -11.06
N ILE A 30 -3.02 4.15 -9.89
CA ILE A 30 -2.32 2.87 -9.67
C ILE A 30 -2.92 1.78 -10.55
N GLY A 31 -4.25 1.71 -10.63
CA GLY A 31 -4.95 0.77 -11.49
C GLY A 31 -4.54 0.92 -12.95
N ASP A 32 -4.60 2.13 -13.49
CA ASP A 32 -4.23 2.44 -14.88
C ASP A 32 -2.79 2.02 -15.17
N ALA A 33 -1.85 2.25 -14.25
CA ALA A 33 -0.46 1.86 -14.40
C ALA A 33 -0.23 0.33 -14.37
N CYS A 34 -1.11 -0.43 -13.72
CA CYS A 34 -1.01 -1.89 -13.58
C CYS A 34 -2.01 -2.67 -14.45
N GLY A 35 -2.82 -1.97 -15.26
CA GLY A 35 -3.87 -2.59 -16.08
C GLY A 35 -5.01 -3.18 -15.24
N MET A 36 -5.36 -2.52 -14.14
CA MET A 36 -6.45 -2.83 -13.22
C MET A 36 -7.39 -1.63 -13.11
N THR A 37 -8.63 -1.86 -12.71
CA THR A 37 -9.56 -0.79 -12.34
C THR A 37 -9.30 -0.32 -10.91
N GLU A 38 -9.78 0.87 -10.57
CA GLU A 38 -9.70 1.37 -9.19
C GLU A 38 -10.35 0.41 -8.18
N ALA A 39 -11.49 -0.16 -8.53
CA ALA A 39 -12.22 -1.09 -7.67
C ALA A 39 -11.41 -2.37 -7.38
N GLU A 40 -10.70 -2.89 -8.39
CA GLU A 40 -9.84 -4.06 -8.22
C GLU A 40 -8.63 -3.76 -7.32
N VAL A 41 -8.01 -2.58 -7.46
CA VAL A 41 -6.90 -2.16 -6.58
C VAL A 41 -7.36 -2.02 -5.14
N LEU A 42 -8.54 -1.42 -4.91
CA LEU A 42 -9.13 -1.28 -3.58
C LEU A 42 -9.51 -2.64 -2.97
N ALA A 43 -10.11 -3.53 -3.76
CA ALA A 43 -10.46 -4.88 -3.32
C ALA A 43 -9.21 -5.67 -2.93
N LEU A 44 -8.14 -5.57 -3.72
CA LEU A 44 -6.86 -6.21 -3.43
C LEU A 44 -6.25 -5.69 -2.12
N ALA A 45 -6.25 -4.37 -1.92
CA ALA A 45 -5.75 -3.76 -0.69
C ALA A 45 -6.55 -4.22 0.53
N GLN A 46 -7.87 -4.33 0.42
CA GLN A 46 -8.72 -4.83 1.50
C GLN A 46 -8.45 -6.31 1.80
N GLN A 47 -8.33 -7.16 0.78
CA GLN A 47 -8.00 -8.57 0.95
C GLN A 47 -6.66 -8.78 1.65
N LEU A 48 -5.66 -7.96 1.34
CA LEU A 48 -4.36 -7.98 1.98
C LEU A 48 -4.43 -7.60 3.46
N MET A 49 -5.27 -6.63 3.81
CA MET A 49 -5.51 -6.24 5.20
C MET A 49 -6.26 -7.33 5.97
N ASP A 50 -7.28 -7.94 5.36
CA ASP A 50 -8.13 -8.96 5.99
C ASP A 50 -7.40 -10.29 6.21
N SER A 51 -6.53 -10.68 5.26
CA SER A 51 -5.68 -11.87 5.39
C SER A 51 -4.54 -11.71 6.40
N GLY A 52 -4.20 -10.48 6.77
CA GLY A 52 -3.05 -10.16 7.62
C GLY A 52 -1.71 -10.13 6.89
N ASP A 53 -1.70 -10.33 5.57
CA ASP A 53 -0.49 -10.18 4.74
C ASP A 53 0.00 -8.72 4.73
N ALA A 54 -0.93 -7.77 4.81
CA ALA A 54 -0.64 -6.37 5.12
C ALA A 54 -1.11 -6.02 6.53
N ARG A 55 -0.21 -5.45 7.34
CA ARG A 55 -0.51 -5.09 8.73
C ARG A 55 -1.24 -3.76 8.88
N ARG A 56 -0.96 -2.81 7.97
CA ARG A 56 -1.49 -1.45 8.03
C ARG A 56 -1.36 -0.77 6.67
N PHE A 57 -2.45 -0.12 6.26
CA PHE A 57 -2.43 0.88 5.20
C PHE A 57 -2.67 2.26 5.83
N GLY A 58 -1.69 3.17 5.71
CA GLY A 58 -1.78 4.47 6.35
C GLY A 58 -0.52 5.31 6.19
N SER A 59 -0.57 6.52 6.72
CA SER A 59 0.53 7.48 6.63
C SER A 59 1.73 7.08 7.48
N VAL A 60 2.93 7.27 6.93
CA VAL A 60 4.19 7.18 7.66
C VAL A 60 4.65 8.58 7.99
N PHE A 61 4.83 8.85 9.29
CA PHE A 61 5.28 10.14 9.77
C PHE A 61 6.74 10.08 10.20
N ASP A 62 7.50 11.13 9.86
CA ASP A 62 8.83 11.34 10.40
C ASP A 62 8.72 11.92 11.82
N ALA A 63 8.91 11.06 12.82
CA ALA A 63 8.83 11.44 14.23
C ALA A 63 9.80 12.58 14.61
N ARG A 64 10.99 12.64 13.98
CA ARG A 64 11.99 13.69 14.27
C ARG A 64 11.48 15.05 13.80
N ARG A 65 10.85 15.11 12.62
CA ARG A 65 10.22 16.32 12.09
C ARG A 65 9.02 16.78 12.93
N LEU A 66 8.39 15.85 13.64
CA LEU A 66 7.32 16.14 14.60
C LEU A 66 7.85 16.57 16.00
N GLY A 67 9.17 16.67 16.19
CA GLY A 67 9.78 17.05 17.46
C GLY A 67 9.95 15.91 18.47
N TYR A 68 9.62 14.68 18.08
CA TYR A 68 9.81 13.51 18.94
C TYR A 68 11.26 13.02 18.89
N ARG A 69 11.78 12.60 20.05
CA ARG A 69 13.08 11.93 20.17
C ARG A 69 12.85 10.50 20.65
N SER A 70 13.36 9.53 19.89
CA SER A 70 13.30 8.11 20.24
C SER A 70 14.71 7.55 20.32
N ALA A 71 14.95 6.67 21.29
CA ALA A 71 16.14 5.83 21.36
C ALA A 71 15.71 4.36 21.22
N LEU A 72 16.45 3.59 20.44
CA LEU A 72 16.28 2.13 20.40
C LEU A 72 17.00 1.55 21.61
N CYS A 73 16.25 0.90 22.51
CA CYS A 73 16.83 0.12 23.60
C CYS A 73 16.69 -1.36 23.25
N ALA A 74 17.81 -2.09 23.31
CA ALA A 74 17.91 -3.53 23.04
C ALA A 74 18.24 -4.28 24.33
#